data_AF-A0A3M0YKG2-F1
#
_entry.id   AF-A0A3M0YKG2-F1
#
_cell.length_a   1.000
_cell.length_b   1.000
_cell.length_c   1.000
_cell.angle_alpha   90.00
_cell.angle_beta   90.00
_cell.angle_gamma   90.00
#
_symmetry.space_group_name_H-M   'P 1'
#
loop_
_entity.id
_entity.type
_entity.pdbx_description
1 polymer ?
#
loop_
_entity_poly.entity_id
_entity_poly.type
_entity_poly.pdbx_seq_one_letter_code
_entity_poly.pdbx_strand_id
1 'polypeptide(L)'
;QRDARELVNADDPRVIELWNLVFIQFNRKADGTLEPLPARHVDTGMGFERLCMVLQGKLSSYDTDVFAPLIRAIEQASGKTYTASYAPDAHTDIAMRVVADHIRAVSFAIADGQLPGNTGAGYVIRRILRRAVRYYYSFLGIDQPFLCKLVPVLADQFDGVFPELKAQQEQVARVIEGEEKAFLNTLENGLRRFDSLEVKDGVISGKDAFELYDTYGFPIDLTRLIAEERGLKVDEAGFEKALQEQKERSRAAAQKTVGDWTVLADVDDVAFVGYDTLTVDDARIVRYRTVKTKKGEEYHVVLDKTPFYAESGGQRGDRGWLTVGDERIRVLDTQKENDLIVHVVERLPANPEAPVRAEVDAERRQATSANHSATHLMHAALHRVLGSHALQKGQDVDDRRIRFDFAHFQKLTEEEIAEIERIVNEK
;
A
#
# COMPACT_ATOMS: atom_id res chain seq x y z
N GLN A 1 -41.24 -33.64 5.83
CA GLN A 1 -40.73 -32.27 5.94
C GLN A 1 -40.38 -32.03 7.41
N ARG A 2 -39.20 -31.48 7.71
CA ARG A 2 -38.88 -31.00 9.08
C ARG A 2 -39.67 -29.71 9.34
N ASP A 3 -40.07 -29.47 10.58
CA ASP A 3 -40.73 -28.21 10.96
C ASP A 3 -39.72 -27.06 10.86
N ALA A 4 -40.10 -25.94 10.24
CA ALA A 4 -39.24 -24.76 10.09
C ALA A 4 -38.79 -24.20 11.45
N ARG A 5 -39.61 -24.34 12.51
CA ARG A 5 -39.28 -23.91 13.86
C ARG A 5 -38.06 -24.63 14.42
N GLU A 6 -37.88 -25.90 14.08
CA GLU A 6 -36.75 -26.72 14.54
C GLU A 6 -35.43 -26.33 13.86
N LEU A 7 -35.49 -25.54 12.78
CA LEU A 7 -34.32 -25.12 12.02
C LEU A 7 -33.80 -23.73 12.45
N VAL A 8 -34.61 -22.97 13.19
CA VAL A 8 -34.22 -21.64 13.68
C VAL A 8 -33.02 -21.76 14.64
N ASN A 9 -31.95 -21.00 14.37
CA ASN A 9 -30.67 -21.02 15.11
C ASN A 9 -29.94 -22.38 15.09
N ALA A 10 -30.27 -23.26 14.15
CA ALA A 10 -29.59 -24.55 13.98
C ALA A 10 -28.48 -24.50 12.90
N ASP A 11 -28.09 -23.30 12.47
CA ASP A 11 -27.20 -23.04 11.33
C ASP A 11 -27.59 -23.81 10.05
N ASP A 12 -28.89 -24.11 9.88
CA ASP A 12 -29.40 -24.72 8.65
C ASP A 12 -29.35 -23.69 7.52
N PRO A 13 -28.68 -23.97 6.38
CA PRO A 13 -28.49 -23.01 5.29
C PRO A 13 -29.79 -22.56 4.63
N ARG A 14 -30.92 -23.20 4.92
CA ARG A 14 -32.25 -22.82 4.43
C ARG A 14 -32.96 -21.80 5.33
N VAL A 15 -32.45 -21.55 6.54
CA VAL A 15 -32.97 -20.51 7.44
C VAL A 15 -32.12 -19.27 7.25
N ILE A 16 -32.65 -18.37 6.43
CA ILE A 16 -31.91 -17.19 5.96
C ILE A 16 -32.50 -15.94 6.61
N GLU A 17 -31.64 -15.12 7.19
CA GLU A 17 -32.00 -13.79 7.68
C GLU A 17 -32.36 -12.87 6.51
N LEU A 18 -33.59 -12.36 6.47
CA LEU A 18 -34.03 -11.44 5.42
C LEU A 18 -33.91 -9.97 5.82
N TRP A 19 -34.16 -9.67 7.10
CA TRP A 19 -34.22 -8.32 7.63
C TRP A 19 -33.77 -8.30 9.09
N ASN A 20 -32.91 -7.34 9.43
CA ASN A 20 -32.52 -7.00 10.79
C ASN A 20 -33.06 -5.62 11.21
N LEU A 21 -33.55 -5.52 12.45
CA LEU A 21 -34.04 -4.29 13.08
C LEU A 21 -33.26 -4.06 14.38
N VAL A 22 -32.30 -3.14 14.34
CA VAL A 22 -31.43 -2.80 15.47
C VAL A 22 -31.90 -1.51 16.12
N PHE A 23 -32.23 -1.59 17.40
CA PHE A 23 -32.59 -0.43 18.21
C PHE A 23 -31.35 0.05 18.97
N ILE A 24 -30.63 1.02 18.38
CA ILE A 24 -29.38 1.54 18.92
C ILE A 24 -29.70 2.44 20.13
N GLN A 25 -29.33 1.94 21.32
CA GLN A 25 -29.70 2.56 22.59
C GLN A 25 -28.52 2.86 23.51
N PHE A 26 -27.37 2.22 23.30
CA PHE A 26 -26.25 2.27 24.24
C PHE A 26 -24.92 2.47 23.54
N ASN A 27 -24.01 3.19 24.19
CA ASN A 27 -22.59 3.21 23.89
C ASN A 27 -21.88 2.19 24.80
N ARG A 28 -21.16 1.24 24.21
CA ARG A 28 -20.38 0.26 24.97
C ARG A 28 -18.99 0.83 25.27
N LYS A 29 -18.70 1.04 26.55
CA LYS A 29 -17.39 1.50 27.02
C LYS A 29 -16.36 0.37 26.97
N ALA A 30 -15.09 0.74 27.08
CA ALA A 30 -13.96 -0.20 27.07
C ALA A 30 -14.00 -1.20 28.23
N ASP A 31 -14.57 -0.82 29.37
CA ASP A 31 -14.81 -1.69 30.53
C ASP A 31 -16.04 -2.60 30.37
N GLY A 32 -16.73 -2.51 29.22
CA GLY A 32 -17.93 -3.29 28.90
C GLY A 32 -19.24 -2.67 29.40
N THR A 33 -19.21 -1.58 30.15
CA THR A 33 -20.43 -0.90 30.61
C THR A 33 -21.21 -0.29 29.45
N LEU A 34 -22.53 -0.24 29.59
CA LEU A 34 -23.45 0.29 28.60
C LEU A 34 -24.01 1.63 29.08
N GLU A 35 -23.57 2.72 28.47
CA GLU A 35 -24.13 4.05 28.74
C GLU A 35 -25.26 4.36 27.76
N PRO A 36 -26.43 4.82 28.22
CA PRO A 36 -27.50 5.25 27.33
C PRO A 36 -27.04 6.35 26.37
N LEU A 37 -27.35 6.21 25.09
CA LEU A 37 -27.08 7.26 24.11
C LEU A 37 -28.05 8.43 24.32
N PRO A 38 -27.57 9.68 24.12
CA PRO A 38 -28.43 10.87 24.20
C PRO A 38 -29.50 10.90 23.10
N ALA A 39 -29.20 10.32 21.94
CA ALA A 39 -30.14 10.09 20.85
C ALA A 39 -30.20 8.61 20.51
N ARG A 40 -31.41 8.06 20.42
CA ARG A 40 -31.65 6.66 20.05
C ARG A 40 -32.06 6.62 18.59
N HIS A 41 -31.54 5.63 17.88
CA HIS A 41 -31.80 5.47 16.45
C HIS A 41 -32.30 4.05 16.17
N VAL A 42 -33.05 3.91 15.10
CA VAL A 42 -33.40 2.60 14.54
C VAL A 42 -32.54 2.41 13.30
N ASP A 43 -31.71 1.39 13.32
CA ASP A 43 -30.91 0.95 12.18
C ASP A 43 -31.53 -0.32 11.62
N THR A 44 -31.93 -0.30 10.36
CA THR A 44 -32.60 -1.43 9.72
C THR A 44 -31.89 -1.80 8.45
N GLY A 45 -31.64 -3.09 8.25
CA GLY A 45 -31.02 -3.61 7.04
C GLY A 45 -31.84 -4.75 6.48
N MET A 46 -32.28 -4.63 5.23
CA MET A 46 -32.90 -5.72 4.47
C MET A 46 -32.00 -6.09 3.30
N GLY A 47 -31.66 -7.37 3.17
CA GLY A 47 -30.81 -7.83 2.08
C GLY A 47 -31.56 -7.87 0.76
N PHE A 48 -31.28 -6.94 -0.15
CA PHE A 48 -31.95 -6.85 -1.46
C PHE A 48 -31.82 -8.16 -2.25
N GLU A 49 -30.62 -8.71 -2.37
CA GLU A 49 -30.35 -9.96 -3.08
C GLU A 49 -31.12 -11.15 -2.47
N ARG A 50 -31.24 -11.19 -1.14
CA ARG A 50 -31.99 -12.23 -0.43
C ARG A 50 -33.50 -12.09 -0.65
N LEU A 51 -34.01 -10.85 -0.71
CA LEU A 51 -35.40 -10.59 -1.06
C LEU A 51 -35.70 -11.05 -2.50
N CYS A 52 -34.83 -10.71 -3.46
CA CYS A 52 -34.95 -11.17 -4.85
C CYS A 52 -34.97 -12.70 -4.94
N MET A 53 -34.10 -13.38 -4.19
CA MET A 53 -34.07 -14.83 -4.08
C MET A 53 -35.42 -15.41 -3.64
N VAL A 54 -36.02 -14.85 -2.58
CA VAL A 54 -37.34 -15.29 -2.08
C VAL A 54 -38.44 -15.02 -3.12
N LEU A 55 -38.49 -13.81 -3.69
CA LEU A 55 -39.51 -13.43 -4.66
C LEU A 55 -39.46 -14.25 -5.95
N GLN A 56 -38.27 -14.70 -6.35
CA GLN A 56 -38.05 -15.53 -7.53
C GLN A 56 -38.12 -17.04 -7.24
N GLY A 57 -38.40 -17.44 -5.99
CA GLY A 57 -38.46 -18.84 -5.59
C GLY A 57 -37.13 -19.59 -5.75
N LYS A 58 -36.00 -18.88 -5.60
CA LYS A 58 -34.65 -19.43 -5.69
C LYS A 58 -34.15 -19.85 -4.31
N LEU A 59 -33.18 -20.77 -4.26
CA LEU A 59 -32.54 -21.22 -3.02
C LEU A 59 -31.26 -20.46 -2.69
N SER A 60 -30.79 -19.61 -3.61
CA SER A 60 -29.59 -18.81 -3.44
C SER A 60 -29.69 -17.52 -4.24
N SER A 61 -29.09 -16.45 -3.72
CA SER A 61 -29.00 -15.15 -4.37
C SER A 61 -28.33 -15.22 -5.74
N TYR A 62 -27.35 -16.12 -5.91
CA TYR A 62 -26.60 -16.23 -7.17
C TYR A 62 -27.43 -16.81 -8.32
N ASP A 63 -28.56 -17.46 -8.03
CA ASP A 63 -29.44 -18.08 -9.03
C ASP A 63 -30.56 -17.13 -9.49
N THR A 64 -30.51 -15.87 -9.04
CA THR A 64 -31.47 -14.82 -9.40
C THR A 64 -31.02 -14.05 -10.63
N ASP A 65 -31.94 -13.29 -11.21
CA ASP A 65 -31.65 -12.33 -12.28
C ASP A 65 -30.60 -11.27 -11.91
N VAL A 66 -30.34 -11.05 -10.62
CA VAL A 66 -29.31 -10.13 -10.11
C VAL A 66 -27.90 -10.61 -10.47
N PHE A 67 -27.65 -11.92 -10.61
CA PHE A 67 -26.34 -12.48 -10.96
C PHE A 67 -26.32 -13.18 -12.32
N ALA A 68 -27.47 -13.60 -12.84
CA ALA A 68 -27.56 -14.36 -14.07
C ALA A 68 -26.85 -13.74 -15.30
N PRO A 69 -26.85 -12.40 -15.53
CA PRO A 69 -26.10 -11.81 -16.64
C PRO A 69 -24.60 -12.09 -16.58
N LEU A 70 -23.99 -11.92 -15.39
CA LEU A 70 -22.56 -12.19 -15.17
C LEU A 70 -22.26 -13.67 -15.29
N ILE A 71 -23.07 -14.53 -14.66
CA ILE A 71 -22.89 -15.99 -14.74
C ILE A 71 -22.91 -16.45 -16.20
N ARG A 72 -23.86 -15.97 -17.02
CA ARG A 72 -23.91 -16.30 -18.46
C ARG A 72 -22.67 -15.84 -19.21
N ALA A 73 -22.15 -14.64 -18.92
CA ALA A 73 -20.91 -14.16 -19.54
C ALA A 73 -19.71 -15.04 -19.15
N ILE A 74 -19.68 -15.53 -17.90
CA ILE A 74 -18.66 -16.46 -17.41
C ILE A 74 -18.80 -17.84 -18.08
N GLU A 75 -20.01 -18.37 -18.25
CA GLU A 75 -20.25 -19.62 -18.99
C GLU A 75 -19.74 -19.52 -20.43
N GLN A 76 -20.07 -18.43 -21.12
CA GLN A 76 -19.63 -18.19 -22.51
C GLN A 76 -18.11 -18.13 -22.64
N ALA A 77 -17.44 -17.46 -21.71
CA ALA A 77 -15.99 -17.31 -21.75
C ALA A 77 -15.24 -18.59 -21.35
N SER A 78 -15.77 -19.33 -20.37
CA SER A 78 -15.13 -20.56 -19.86
C SER A 78 -15.48 -21.82 -20.66
N GLY A 79 -16.58 -21.80 -21.42
CA GLY A 79 -17.15 -22.99 -22.06
C GLY A 79 -17.75 -23.99 -21.07
N LYS A 80 -17.91 -23.62 -19.80
CA LYS A 80 -18.49 -24.47 -18.75
C LYS A 80 -19.90 -24.03 -18.43
N THR A 81 -20.76 -24.98 -18.07
CA THR A 81 -22.16 -24.71 -17.69
C THR A 81 -22.30 -24.53 -16.18
N TYR A 82 -23.06 -23.52 -15.78
CA TYR A 82 -23.49 -23.32 -14.39
C TYR A 82 -24.65 -24.27 -14.08
N THR A 83 -24.44 -25.19 -13.15
CA THR A 83 -25.43 -26.24 -12.81
C THR A 83 -26.30 -25.88 -11.61
N ALA A 84 -26.02 -24.74 -10.96
CA ALA A 84 -26.57 -24.34 -9.67
C ALA A 84 -26.30 -25.38 -8.56
N SER A 85 -25.18 -26.10 -8.64
CA SER A 85 -24.76 -27.03 -7.60
C SER A 85 -24.06 -26.30 -6.46
N TYR A 86 -24.45 -26.63 -5.23
CA TYR A 86 -23.87 -26.12 -3.98
C TYR A 86 -23.12 -27.22 -3.21
N ALA A 87 -22.84 -28.35 -3.87
CA ALA A 87 -22.00 -29.39 -3.30
C ALA A 87 -20.56 -28.85 -3.09
N PRO A 88 -19.85 -29.27 -2.03
CA PRO A 88 -18.49 -28.77 -1.74
C PRO A 88 -17.47 -29.00 -2.87
N ASP A 89 -17.68 -30.03 -3.69
CA ASP A 89 -16.86 -30.42 -4.83
C ASP A 89 -17.30 -29.79 -6.16
N ALA A 90 -18.37 -28.98 -6.18
CA ALA A 90 -18.85 -28.26 -7.36
C ALA A 90 -17.97 -27.04 -7.69
N HIS A 91 -16.66 -27.27 -7.88
CA HIS A 91 -15.65 -26.22 -8.01
C HIS A 91 -15.93 -25.23 -9.16
N THR A 92 -16.48 -25.69 -10.28
CA THR A 92 -16.88 -24.84 -11.41
C THR A 92 -17.97 -23.85 -10.99
N ASP A 93 -19.06 -24.35 -10.40
CA ASP A 93 -20.17 -23.51 -9.92
C ASP A 93 -19.72 -22.54 -8.82
N ILE A 94 -18.87 -23.00 -7.90
CA ILE A 94 -18.27 -22.15 -6.86
C ILE A 94 -17.45 -21.04 -7.51
N ALA A 95 -16.60 -21.35 -8.49
CA ALA A 95 -15.77 -20.36 -9.17
C ALA A 95 -16.61 -19.34 -9.93
N MET A 96 -17.68 -19.74 -10.62
CA MET A 96 -18.58 -18.81 -11.30
C MET A 96 -19.24 -17.84 -10.32
N ARG A 97 -19.72 -18.33 -9.17
CA ARG A 97 -20.29 -17.47 -8.11
C ARG A 97 -19.27 -16.51 -7.53
N VAL A 98 -18.07 -17.00 -7.20
CA VAL A 98 -16.98 -16.17 -6.66
C VAL A 98 -16.60 -15.07 -7.65
N VAL A 99 -16.44 -15.41 -8.93
CA VAL A 99 -16.10 -14.44 -9.98
C VAL A 99 -17.19 -13.38 -10.14
N ALA A 100 -18.46 -13.80 -10.23
CA ALA A 100 -19.60 -12.90 -10.40
C ALA A 100 -19.82 -11.96 -9.19
N ASP A 101 -19.58 -12.45 -7.98
CA ASP A 101 -19.67 -11.65 -6.76
C ASP A 101 -18.51 -10.65 -6.65
N HIS A 102 -17.29 -11.16 -6.81
CA HIS A 102 -16.10 -10.37 -6.55
C HIS A 102 -15.89 -9.26 -7.60
N ILE A 103 -16.28 -9.48 -8.86
CA ILE A 103 -16.23 -8.39 -9.85
C ILE A 103 -17.15 -7.23 -9.47
N ARG A 104 -18.31 -7.50 -8.85
CA ARG A 104 -19.21 -6.44 -8.37
C ARG A 104 -18.53 -5.61 -7.29
N ALA A 105 -18.04 -6.27 -6.24
CA ALA A 105 -17.38 -5.61 -5.12
C ALA A 105 -16.18 -4.78 -5.58
N VAL A 106 -15.33 -5.34 -6.46
CA VAL A 106 -14.14 -4.65 -6.97
C VAL A 106 -14.50 -3.48 -7.87
N SER A 107 -15.47 -3.65 -8.78
CA SER A 107 -15.85 -2.60 -9.74
C SER A 107 -16.46 -1.39 -9.05
N PHE A 108 -17.38 -1.60 -8.10
CA PHE A 108 -17.99 -0.50 -7.33
C PHE A 108 -16.97 0.19 -6.44
N ALA A 109 -16.09 -0.55 -5.75
CA ALA A 109 -15.07 0.07 -4.93
C ALA A 109 -14.10 0.96 -5.73
N ILE A 110 -13.75 0.55 -6.96
CA ILE A 110 -12.91 1.37 -7.86
C ILE A 110 -13.69 2.58 -8.38
N ALA A 111 -14.96 2.41 -8.76
CA ALA A 111 -15.82 3.50 -9.22
C ALA A 111 -16.03 4.58 -8.13
N ASP A 112 -16.06 4.17 -6.86
CA ASP A 112 -16.11 5.04 -5.68
C ASP A 112 -14.75 5.69 -5.32
N GLY A 113 -13.71 5.43 -6.12
CA GLY A 113 -12.39 6.04 -5.99
C GLY A 113 -11.38 5.25 -5.14
N GLN A 114 -11.74 4.07 -4.63
CA GLN A 114 -10.83 3.24 -3.86
C GLN A 114 -10.09 2.25 -4.77
N LEU A 115 -8.81 2.52 -5.01
CA LEU A 115 -7.95 1.67 -5.85
C LEU A 115 -7.38 0.45 -5.09
N PRO A 116 -7.09 -0.67 -5.79
CA PRO A 116 -6.29 -1.76 -5.26
C PRO A 116 -4.92 -1.28 -4.76
N GLY A 117 -4.44 -1.85 -3.65
CA GLY A 117 -3.22 -1.38 -2.99
C GLY A 117 -2.58 -2.40 -2.05
N ASN A 118 -1.48 -2.02 -1.40
CA ASN A 118 -0.74 -2.88 -0.47
C ASN A 118 -1.22 -2.78 0.99
N THR A 119 -2.02 -1.76 1.34
CA THR A 119 -2.45 -1.49 2.71
C THR A 119 -3.90 -1.01 2.77
N GLY A 120 -4.50 -1.08 3.96
CA GLY A 120 -5.85 -0.54 4.23
C GLY A 120 -6.94 -1.13 3.33
N ALA A 121 -7.88 -0.28 2.92
CA ALA A 121 -8.99 -0.68 2.04
C ALA A 121 -8.50 -1.21 0.67
N GLY A 122 -7.45 -0.61 0.11
CA GLY A 122 -6.88 -1.05 -1.16
C GLY A 122 -6.33 -2.49 -1.10
N TYR A 123 -5.77 -2.91 0.04
CA TYR A 123 -5.36 -4.29 0.26
C TYR A 123 -6.53 -5.27 0.20
N VAL A 124 -7.66 -4.91 0.82
CA VAL A 124 -8.87 -5.74 0.82
C VAL A 124 -9.40 -5.91 -0.61
N ILE A 125 -9.49 -4.83 -1.38
CA ILE A 125 -9.94 -4.88 -2.79
C ILE A 125 -9.01 -5.75 -3.62
N ARG A 126 -7.70 -5.56 -3.48
CA ARG A 126 -6.70 -6.39 -4.16
C ARG A 126 -6.86 -7.87 -3.80
N ARG A 127 -7.11 -8.19 -2.52
CA ARG A 127 -7.34 -9.56 -2.07
C ARG A 127 -8.59 -10.18 -2.72
N ILE A 128 -9.69 -9.45 -2.80
CA ILE A 128 -10.93 -9.88 -3.46
C ILE A 128 -10.68 -10.14 -4.96
N LEU A 129 -10.04 -9.20 -5.66
CA LEU A 129 -9.69 -9.33 -7.07
C LEU A 129 -8.83 -10.58 -7.30
N ARG A 130 -7.73 -10.74 -6.54
CA ARG A 130 -6.81 -11.88 -6.69
C ARG A 130 -7.47 -13.22 -6.37
N ARG A 131 -8.42 -13.25 -5.43
CA ARG A 131 -9.23 -14.44 -5.17
C ARG A 131 -10.04 -14.80 -6.41
N ALA A 132 -10.77 -13.86 -7.00
CA ALA A 132 -11.53 -14.11 -8.22
C ALA A 132 -10.64 -14.61 -9.37
N VAL A 133 -9.46 -14.00 -9.54
CA VAL A 133 -8.45 -14.44 -10.52
C VAL A 133 -8.04 -15.89 -10.31
N ARG A 134 -7.71 -16.25 -9.08
CA ARG A 134 -7.36 -17.63 -8.74
C ARG A 134 -8.48 -18.61 -9.09
N TYR A 135 -9.75 -18.28 -8.81
CA TYR A 135 -10.86 -19.20 -9.07
C TYR A 135 -11.11 -19.39 -10.57
N TYR A 136 -11.11 -18.32 -11.37
CA TYR A 136 -11.28 -18.50 -12.82
C TYR A 136 -10.09 -19.25 -13.43
N TYR A 137 -8.87 -19.01 -12.93
CA TYR A 137 -7.67 -19.67 -13.41
C TYR A 137 -7.71 -21.17 -13.11
N SER A 138 -7.88 -21.54 -11.85
CA SER A 138 -7.80 -22.93 -11.40
C SER A 138 -9.02 -23.77 -11.81
N PHE A 139 -10.22 -23.19 -11.83
CA PHE A 139 -11.45 -23.97 -11.96
C PHE A 139 -12.27 -23.66 -13.19
N LEU A 140 -12.03 -22.55 -13.88
CA LEU A 140 -12.70 -22.22 -15.15
C LEU A 140 -11.77 -22.39 -16.35
N GLY A 141 -10.46 -22.55 -16.13
CA GLY A 141 -9.48 -22.76 -17.21
C GLY A 141 -9.21 -21.49 -18.04
N ILE A 142 -9.44 -20.32 -17.44
CA ILE A 142 -9.17 -19.03 -18.09
C ILE A 142 -7.80 -18.55 -17.63
N ASP A 143 -6.82 -18.45 -18.54
CA ASP A 143 -5.44 -18.09 -18.24
C ASP A 143 -5.05 -16.66 -18.66
N GLN A 144 -6.02 -15.88 -19.15
CA GLN A 144 -5.87 -14.48 -19.56
C GLN A 144 -6.73 -13.54 -18.70
N PRO A 145 -6.46 -12.22 -18.70
CA PRO A 145 -7.33 -11.23 -18.05
C PRO A 145 -8.79 -11.36 -18.51
N PHE A 146 -9.70 -11.41 -17.54
CA PHE A 146 -11.10 -11.75 -17.76
C PHE A 146 -12.09 -10.95 -16.92
N LEU A 147 -11.78 -10.64 -15.66
CA LEU A 147 -12.62 -9.79 -14.81
C LEU A 147 -12.87 -8.43 -15.46
N CYS A 148 -11.85 -7.85 -16.10
CA CYS A 148 -11.99 -6.60 -16.85
C CYS A 148 -13.07 -6.67 -17.95
N LYS A 149 -13.30 -7.85 -18.54
CA LYS A 149 -14.31 -8.09 -19.59
C LYS A 149 -15.73 -8.20 -19.04
N LEU A 150 -15.87 -8.43 -17.73
CA LEU A 150 -17.16 -8.47 -17.04
C LEU A 150 -17.64 -7.07 -16.60
N VAL A 151 -16.74 -6.08 -16.55
CA VAL A 151 -17.08 -4.70 -16.16
C VAL A 151 -18.17 -4.08 -17.04
N PRO A 152 -18.12 -4.18 -18.39
CA PRO A 152 -19.18 -3.62 -19.23
C PRO A 152 -20.55 -4.28 -18.98
N VAL A 153 -20.58 -5.60 -18.80
CA VAL A 153 -21.82 -6.35 -18.50
C VAL A 153 -22.43 -5.86 -17.18
N LEU A 154 -21.58 -5.65 -16.18
CA LEU A 154 -22.01 -5.11 -14.89
C LEU A 154 -22.48 -3.64 -15.00
N ALA A 155 -21.74 -2.81 -15.73
CA ALA A 155 -22.07 -1.41 -15.92
C ALA A 155 -23.41 -1.22 -16.65
N ASP A 156 -23.70 -2.05 -17.65
CA ASP A 156 -25.00 -2.07 -18.34
C ASP A 156 -26.13 -2.52 -17.40
N GLN A 157 -25.87 -3.50 -16.53
CA GLN A 157 -26.88 -4.01 -15.59
C GLN A 157 -27.31 -2.96 -14.56
N PHE A 158 -26.39 -2.10 -14.13
CA PHE A 158 -26.63 -1.09 -13.11
C PHE A 158 -26.80 0.33 -13.68
N ASP A 159 -26.91 0.46 -15.00
CA ASP A 159 -27.15 1.75 -15.62
C ASP A 159 -28.47 2.38 -15.12
N GLY A 160 -28.43 3.69 -14.85
CA GLY A 160 -29.52 4.44 -14.25
C GLY A 160 -29.71 4.26 -12.73
N VAL A 161 -29.09 3.26 -12.09
CA VAL A 161 -29.09 3.11 -10.62
C VAL A 161 -27.78 3.62 -10.02
N PHE A 162 -26.65 3.22 -10.62
CA PHE A 162 -25.30 3.63 -10.24
C PHE A 162 -24.57 4.18 -11.48
N PRO A 163 -24.91 5.40 -11.94
CA PRO A 163 -24.39 5.97 -13.18
C PRO A 163 -22.86 6.14 -13.19
N GLU A 164 -22.24 6.24 -12.02
CA GLU A 164 -20.80 6.38 -11.83
C GLU A 164 -20.00 5.21 -12.39
N LEU A 165 -20.51 3.98 -12.26
CA LEU A 165 -19.84 2.80 -12.80
C LEU A 165 -19.87 2.82 -14.34
N LYS A 166 -21.00 3.23 -14.93
CA LYS A 166 -21.15 3.34 -16.38
C LYS A 166 -20.25 4.43 -16.95
N ALA A 167 -20.22 5.59 -16.31
CA ALA A 167 -19.37 6.72 -16.71
C ALA A 167 -17.87 6.39 -16.64
N GLN A 168 -17.45 5.55 -15.68
CA GLN A 168 -16.04 5.22 -15.43
C GLN A 168 -15.64 3.82 -15.94
N GLN A 169 -16.50 3.11 -16.68
CA GLN A 169 -16.33 1.69 -17.02
C GLN A 169 -14.96 1.37 -17.65
N GLU A 170 -14.45 2.25 -18.52
CA GLU A 170 -13.15 2.05 -19.20
C GLU A 170 -11.97 2.20 -18.24
N GLN A 171 -12.07 3.11 -17.27
CA GLN A 171 -11.06 3.29 -16.24
C GLN A 171 -11.07 2.10 -15.27
N VAL A 172 -12.27 1.70 -14.80
CA VAL A 172 -12.45 0.55 -13.92
C VAL A 172 -11.90 -0.73 -14.58
N ALA A 173 -12.27 -0.99 -15.83
CA ALA A 173 -11.79 -2.14 -16.59
C ALA A 173 -10.26 -2.14 -16.74
N ARG A 174 -9.64 -0.99 -17.03
CA ARG A 174 -8.17 -0.85 -17.13
C ARG A 174 -7.45 -1.12 -15.81
N VAL A 175 -7.96 -0.59 -14.70
CA VAL A 175 -7.39 -0.84 -13.36
C VAL A 175 -7.44 -2.34 -13.04
N ILE A 176 -8.58 -2.98 -13.27
CA ILE A 176 -8.76 -4.41 -13.03
C ILE A 176 -7.83 -5.21 -13.95
N GLU A 177 -7.77 -4.89 -15.24
CA GLU A 177 -6.91 -5.58 -16.21
C GLU A 177 -5.43 -5.50 -15.83
N GLY A 178 -4.95 -4.34 -15.37
CA GLY A 178 -3.58 -4.14 -14.91
C GLY A 178 -3.23 -5.06 -13.74
N GLU A 179 -4.10 -5.13 -12.73
CA GLU A 179 -3.91 -6.03 -11.58
C GLU A 179 -4.05 -7.51 -11.97
N GLU A 180 -4.96 -7.87 -12.89
CA GLU A 180 -5.08 -9.23 -13.43
C GLU A 180 -3.80 -9.68 -14.13
N LYS A 181 -3.27 -8.87 -15.06
CA LYS A 181 -2.03 -9.18 -15.79
C LYS A 181 -0.86 -9.34 -14.83
N ALA A 182 -0.72 -8.42 -13.88
CA ALA A 182 0.35 -8.49 -12.88
C ALA A 182 0.24 -9.77 -12.05
N PHE A 183 -0.97 -10.11 -11.61
CA PHE A 183 -1.17 -11.24 -10.72
C PHE A 183 -1.14 -12.60 -11.43
N LEU A 184 -1.64 -12.74 -12.66
CA LEU A 184 -1.59 -14.00 -13.41
C LEU A 184 -0.16 -14.53 -13.56
N ASN A 185 0.79 -13.64 -13.89
CA ASN A 185 2.21 -13.97 -13.97
C ASN A 185 2.79 -14.50 -12.65
N THR A 186 2.33 -13.95 -11.52
CA THR A 186 2.71 -14.38 -10.17
C THR A 186 2.00 -15.67 -9.77
N LEU A 187 0.74 -15.83 -10.14
CA LEU A 187 -0.13 -16.93 -9.75
C LEU A 187 0.38 -18.26 -10.29
N GLU A 188 0.76 -18.33 -11.56
CA GLU A 188 1.25 -19.57 -12.17
C GLU A 188 2.51 -20.09 -11.44
N ASN A 189 3.49 -19.20 -11.25
CA ASN A 189 4.73 -19.52 -10.55
C ASN A 189 4.49 -19.88 -9.07
N GLY A 190 3.60 -19.14 -8.41
CA GLY A 190 3.22 -19.37 -7.02
C GLY A 190 2.52 -20.71 -6.81
N LEU A 191 1.59 -21.09 -7.69
CA LEU A 191 0.92 -22.40 -7.65
C LEU A 191 1.91 -23.54 -7.87
N ARG A 192 2.81 -23.40 -8.85
CA ARG A 192 3.86 -24.41 -9.11
C ARG A 192 4.77 -24.60 -7.90
N ARG A 193 5.17 -23.51 -7.23
CA ARG A 193 5.97 -23.58 -6.00
C ARG A 193 5.15 -24.19 -4.86
N PHE A 194 3.89 -23.78 -4.70
CA PHE A 194 2.98 -24.32 -3.67
C PHE A 194 2.85 -25.85 -3.80
N ASP A 195 2.67 -26.36 -5.01
CA ASP A 195 2.55 -27.80 -5.27
C ASP A 195 3.84 -28.59 -5.00
N SER A 196 4.99 -27.90 -4.97
CA SER A 196 6.30 -28.49 -4.65
C SER A 196 6.65 -28.42 -3.16
N LEU A 197 5.82 -27.81 -2.31
CA LEU A 197 6.12 -27.65 -0.89
C LEU A 197 6.11 -28.99 -0.16
N GLU A 198 7.10 -29.20 0.71
CA GLU A 198 7.07 -30.31 1.65
C GLU A 198 6.07 -30.01 2.75
N VAL A 199 5.06 -30.87 2.90
CA VAL A 199 4.06 -30.77 3.96
C VAL A 199 4.44 -31.76 5.07
N LYS A 200 4.60 -31.26 6.30
CA LYS A 200 4.87 -32.09 7.47
C LYS A 200 3.67 -32.04 8.40
N ASP A 201 3.14 -33.20 8.77
CA ASP A 201 1.97 -33.32 9.66
C ASP A 201 0.75 -32.48 9.22
N GLY A 202 0.55 -32.33 7.91
CA GLY A 202 -0.54 -31.51 7.35
C GLY A 202 -0.32 -29.99 7.47
N VAL A 203 0.90 -29.55 7.81
CA VAL A 203 1.26 -28.14 7.99
C VAL A 203 2.32 -27.72 6.98
N ILE A 204 2.06 -26.62 6.29
CA ILE A 204 3.02 -25.87 5.48
C ILE A 204 3.86 -25.01 6.42
N SER A 205 5.19 -25.12 6.34
CA SER A 205 6.07 -24.38 7.23
C SER A 205 5.96 -22.86 7.01
N GLY A 206 6.12 -22.08 8.08
CA GLY A 206 6.07 -20.63 7.98
C GLY A 206 7.16 -20.04 7.08
N LYS A 207 8.30 -20.74 6.98
CA LYS A 207 9.40 -20.38 6.07
C LYS A 207 9.02 -20.56 4.61
N ASP A 208 8.35 -21.66 4.25
CA ASP A 208 7.89 -21.91 2.88
C ASP A 208 6.77 -20.94 2.49
N ALA A 209 5.84 -20.69 3.41
CA ALA A 209 4.80 -19.67 3.22
C ALA A 209 5.41 -18.26 3.05
N PHE A 210 6.47 -17.96 3.79
CA PHE A 210 7.22 -16.71 3.64
C PHE A 210 7.98 -16.64 2.32
N GLU A 211 8.59 -17.73 1.86
CA GLU A 211 9.24 -17.80 0.54
C GLU A 211 8.24 -17.54 -0.59
N LEU A 212 7.06 -18.16 -0.54
CA LEU A 212 5.97 -17.91 -1.47
C LEU A 212 5.62 -16.41 -1.53
N TYR A 213 5.49 -15.77 -0.37
CA TYR A 213 5.17 -14.36 -0.25
C TYR A 213 6.28 -13.44 -0.75
N ASP A 214 7.51 -13.62 -0.26
CA ASP A 214 8.64 -12.70 -0.46
C ASP A 214 9.28 -12.89 -1.85
N THR A 215 9.52 -14.13 -2.25
CA THR A 215 10.25 -14.45 -3.48
C THR A 215 9.33 -14.52 -4.69
N TYR A 216 8.17 -15.16 -4.55
CA TYR A 216 7.26 -15.39 -5.66
C TYR A 216 6.12 -14.36 -5.73
N GLY A 217 5.99 -13.48 -4.73
CA GLY A 217 4.90 -12.49 -4.66
C GLY A 217 3.52 -13.12 -4.40
N PHE A 218 3.49 -14.40 -3.98
CA PHE A 218 2.28 -15.17 -3.80
C PHE A 218 1.63 -14.85 -2.44
N PRO A 219 0.43 -14.23 -2.41
CA PRO A 219 -0.16 -13.72 -1.18
C PRO A 219 -0.38 -14.81 -0.12
N ILE A 220 -0.03 -14.51 1.12
CA ILE A 220 -0.27 -15.41 2.26
C ILE A 220 -1.75 -15.81 2.38
N ASP A 221 -2.68 -14.93 2.05
CA ASP A 221 -4.11 -15.24 2.07
C ASP A 221 -4.50 -16.32 1.06
N LEU A 222 -3.84 -16.35 -0.10
CA LEU A 222 -4.08 -17.41 -1.09
C LEU A 222 -3.40 -18.70 -0.69
N THR A 223 -2.19 -18.63 -0.10
CA THR A 223 -1.55 -19.81 0.52
C THR A 223 -2.47 -20.45 1.55
N ARG A 224 -3.07 -19.65 2.46
CA ARG A 224 -4.04 -20.12 3.46
C ARG A 224 -5.27 -20.75 2.82
N LEU A 225 -5.88 -20.05 1.85
CA LEU A 225 -7.07 -20.51 1.17
C LEU A 225 -6.85 -21.86 0.47
N ILE A 226 -5.74 -22.01 -0.26
CA ILE A 226 -5.43 -23.25 -0.99
C ILE A 226 -5.04 -24.36 0.00
N ALA A 227 -4.35 -24.02 1.09
CA ALA A 227 -4.06 -24.99 2.14
C ALA A 227 -5.35 -25.53 2.76
N GLU A 228 -6.29 -24.66 3.14
CA GLU A 228 -7.57 -25.04 3.73
C GLU A 228 -8.40 -25.93 2.80
N GLU A 229 -8.48 -25.60 1.51
CA GLU A 229 -9.16 -26.43 0.50
C GLU A 229 -8.55 -27.84 0.35
N ARG A 230 -7.27 -28.00 0.69
CA ARG A 230 -6.57 -29.29 0.69
C ARG A 230 -6.54 -29.96 2.08
N GLY A 231 -7.25 -29.40 3.06
CA GLY A 231 -7.23 -29.88 4.45
C GLY A 231 -5.89 -29.67 5.16
N LEU A 232 -5.06 -28.76 4.67
CA LEU A 232 -3.76 -28.37 5.22
C LEU A 232 -3.88 -27.11 6.08
N LYS A 233 -2.86 -26.87 6.90
CA LYS A 233 -2.69 -25.62 7.68
C LYS A 233 -1.40 -24.92 7.28
N VAL A 234 -1.33 -23.62 7.58
CA VAL A 234 -0.11 -22.82 7.44
C VAL A 234 0.39 -22.46 8.83
N ASP A 235 1.70 -22.61 9.08
CA ASP A 235 2.33 -22.13 10.31
C ASP A 235 2.47 -20.60 10.30
N GLU A 236 1.44 -19.93 10.81
CA GLU A 236 1.35 -18.48 10.92
C GLU A 236 2.44 -17.87 11.80
N ALA A 237 2.77 -18.54 12.91
CA ALA A 237 3.77 -18.06 13.84
C ALA A 237 5.17 -18.08 13.19
N GLY A 238 5.47 -19.14 12.45
CA GLY A 238 6.70 -19.24 11.67
C GLY A 238 6.77 -18.20 10.55
N PHE A 239 5.65 -17.92 9.88
CA PHE A 239 5.58 -16.90 8.82
C PHE A 239 5.88 -15.50 9.39
N GLU A 240 5.21 -15.11 10.47
CA GLU A 240 5.42 -13.80 11.09
C GLU A 240 6.84 -13.66 11.64
N LYS A 241 7.40 -14.74 12.19
CA LYS A 241 8.82 -14.77 12.62
C LYS A 241 9.76 -14.49 11.44
N ALA A 242 9.57 -15.16 10.30
CA ALA A 242 10.40 -14.96 9.12
C ALA A 242 10.27 -13.53 8.54
N LEU A 243 9.05 -12.98 8.55
CA LEU A 243 8.77 -11.59 8.16
C LEU A 243 9.49 -10.60 9.09
N GLN A 244 9.46 -10.85 10.39
CA GLN A 244 10.14 -10.03 11.39
C GLN A 244 11.66 -10.10 11.23
N GLU A 245 12.23 -11.28 11.02
CA GLU A 245 13.67 -11.47 10.75
C GLU A 245 14.12 -10.72 9.47
N GLN A 246 13.29 -10.65 8.43
CA GLN A 246 13.58 -9.84 7.23
C GLN A 246 13.57 -8.33 7.53
N LYS A 247 12.59 -7.85 8.30
CA LYS A 247 12.52 -6.45 8.74
C LYS A 247 13.73 -6.09 9.60
N GLU A 248 14.13 -6.97 10.50
CA GLU A 248 15.30 -6.79 11.37
C GLU A 248 16.60 -6.80 10.59
N ARG A 249 16.79 -7.70 9.63
CA ARG A 249 17.96 -7.69 8.73
C ARG A 249 18.08 -6.37 7.96
N SER A 250 16.94 -5.85 7.47
CA SER A 250 16.89 -4.56 6.77
C SER A 250 17.27 -3.39 7.70
N ARG A 251 16.92 -3.46 8.99
CA ARG A 251 17.29 -2.46 10.00
C ARG A 251 18.74 -2.60 10.50
N ALA A 252 19.23 -3.82 10.69
CA ALA A 252 20.59 -4.11 11.15
C ALA A 252 21.65 -3.69 10.13
N ALA A 253 21.31 -3.67 8.83
CA ALA A 253 22.15 -3.08 7.79
C ALA A 253 22.43 -1.58 8.00
N ALA A 254 21.65 -0.88 8.84
CA ALA A 254 21.73 0.55 9.12
C ALA A 254 22.23 0.92 10.53
N GLN A 255 22.67 -0.05 11.36
CA GLN A 255 23.14 0.27 12.72
C GLN A 255 24.40 1.16 12.70
N LYS A 256 24.27 2.37 13.26
CA LYS A 256 25.36 3.27 13.63
C LYS A 256 25.46 3.25 15.16
N THR A 257 26.67 3.12 15.70
CA THR A 257 26.89 3.29 17.15
C THR A 257 27.13 4.76 17.43
N VAL A 258 26.22 5.39 18.16
CA VAL A 258 26.23 6.82 18.46
C VAL A 258 26.74 7.02 19.89
N GLY A 259 27.80 7.80 20.06
CA GLY A 259 28.31 8.18 21.38
C GLY A 259 27.51 9.31 22.01
N ASP A 260 27.80 9.60 23.28
CA ASP A 260 27.16 10.70 24.03
C ASP A 260 27.57 12.07 23.48
N TRP A 261 26.68 13.05 23.64
CA TRP A 261 26.98 14.45 23.31
C TRP A 261 27.99 15.04 24.30
N THR A 262 29.06 15.60 23.77
CA THR A 262 29.90 16.56 24.49
C THR A 262 29.33 17.94 24.27
N VAL A 263 28.88 18.60 25.34
CA VAL A 263 28.27 19.95 25.30
C VAL A 263 29.35 20.99 25.59
N LEU A 264 29.54 21.94 24.68
CA LEU A 264 30.47 23.06 24.81
C LEU A 264 29.75 24.35 25.23
N ALA A 265 28.49 24.50 24.82
CA ALA A 265 27.63 25.60 25.21
C ALA A 265 26.18 25.13 25.29
N ASP A 266 25.43 25.65 26.27
CA ASP A 266 24.00 25.43 26.37
C ASP A 266 23.27 26.47 25.50
N VAL A 267 22.43 26.01 24.58
CA VAL A 267 21.64 26.87 23.70
C VAL A 267 20.26 26.25 23.54
N ASP A 268 19.24 27.05 23.82
CA ASP A 268 17.85 26.61 23.75
C ASP A 268 17.40 26.33 22.30
N ASP A 269 17.92 27.09 21.32
CA ASP A 269 17.56 26.97 19.90
C ASP A 269 18.77 27.10 18.97
N VAL A 270 18.78 26.29 17.91
CA VAL A 270 19.73 26.39 16.78
C VAL A 270 19.11 27.25 15.69
N ALA A 271 19.72 28.40 15.37
CA ALA A 271 19.20 29.30 14.36
C ALA A 271 19.56 28.84 12.93
N PHE A 272 18.57 28.37 12.19
CA PHE A 272 18.72 28.13 10.75
C PHE A 272 18.61 29.45 9.98
N VAL A 273 19.68 29.85 9.28
CA VAL A 273 19.76 31.09 8.48
C VAL A 273 19.92 30.82 6.98
N GLY A 274 19.82 29.55 6.58
CA GLY A 274 20.07 29.07 5.22
C GLY A 274 19.06 29.49 4.16
N TYR A 275 17.99 30.20 4.55
CA TYR A 275 17.04 30.82 3.64
C TYR A 275 17.59 32.11 3.01
N ASP A 276 18.38 32.87 3.77
CA ASP A 276 18.85 34.20 3.36
C ASP A 276 20.35 34.20 3.00
N THR A 277 21.14 33.29 3.57
CA THR A 277 22.58 33.21 3.34
C THR A 277 23.08 31.77 3.22
N LEU A 278 24.13 31.58 2.43
CA LEU A 278 24.86 30.30 2.32
C LEU A 278 26.14 30.27 3.15
N THR A 279 26.48 31.38 3.80
CA THR A 279 27.70 31.52 4.59
C THR A 279 27.41 32.25 5.90
N VAL A 280 28.04 31.77 6.97
CA VAL A 280 28.05 32.41 8.30
C VAL A 280 29.49 32.38 8.81
N ASP A 281 30.06 33.53 9.17
CA ASP A 281 31.48 33.63 9.58
C ASP A 281 31.72 33.42 11.09
N ASP A 282 30.68 33.52 11.91
CA ASP A 282 30.77 33.61 13.37
C ASP A 282 29.86 32.60 14.09
N ALA A 283 29.69 31.40 13.51
CA ALA A 283 29.01 30.28 14.18
C ALA A 283 29.92 29.67 15.27
N ARG A 284 29.34 28.92 16.19
CA ARG A 284 30.08 28.18 17.24
C ARG A 284 29.59 26.75 17.33
N ILE A 285 30.50 25.81 17.56
CA ILE A 285 30.11 24.43 17.89
C ILE A 285 29.59 24.43 19.31
N VAL A 286 28.36 23.94 19.49
CA VAL A 286 27.71 23.92 20.81
C VAL A 286 27.64 22.54 21.40
N ARG A 287 27.66 21.51 20.54
CA ARG A 287 27.88 20.13 20.94
C ARG A 287 28.40 19.31 19.78
N TYR A 288 29.13 18.26 20.12
CA TYR A 288 29.56 17.24 19.16
C TYR A 288 29.50 15.85 19.78
N ARG A 289 29.52 14.83 18.94
CA ARG A 289 29.65 13.43 19.37
C ARG A 289 30.33 12.59 18.31
N THR A 290 30.92 11.48 18.74
CA THR A 290 31.48 10.47 17.85
C THR A 290 30.39 9.50 17.39
N VAL A 291 30.39 9.15 16.11
CA VAL A 291 29.54 8.13 15.53
C VAL A 291 30.39 7.10 14.79
N LYS A 292 30.33 5.85 15.24
CA LYS A 292 31.03 4.74 14.58
C LYS A 292 30.11 4.09 13.56
N THR A 293 30.57 4.08 12.31
CA THR A 293 29.88 3.45 11.18
C THR A 293 30.72 2.29 10.65
N LYS A 294 30.16 1.48 9.73
CA LYS A 294 30.93 0.46 9.01
C LYS A 294 32.05 1.04 8.13
N LYS A 295 31.98 2.33 7.78
CA LYS A 295 32.94 3.02 6.90
C LYS A 295 34.06 3.73 7.67
N GLY A 296 33.99 3.74 9.01
CA GLY A 296 34.93 4.44 9.87
C GLY A 296 34.23 5.25 10.94
N GLU A 297 35.02 6.07 11.64
CA GLU A 297 34.55 7.03 12.62
C GLU A 297 34.19 8.34 11.92
N GLU A 298 33.01 8.87 12.23
CA GLU A 298 32.54 10.19 11.78
C GLU A 298 32.12 10.98 13.02
N TYR A 299 31.96 12.30 12.88
CA TYR A 299 31.55 13.17 13.97
C TYR A 299 30.28 13.91 13.61
N HIS A 300 29.38 14.00 14.57
CA HIS A 300 28.17 14.81 14.47
C HIS A 300 28.41 16.11 15.22
N VAL A 301 28.20 17.24 14.55
CA VAL A 301 28.46 18.59 15.06
C VAL A 301 27.18 19.42 14.98
N VAL A 302 26.85 20.12 16.06
CA VAL A 302 25.74 21.08 16.11
C VAL A 302 26.32 22.48 16.29
N LEU A 303 25.85 23.42 15.49
CA LEU A 303 26.21 24.83 15.57
C LEU A 303 25.12 25.62 16.30
N ASP A 304 25.44 26.78 16.89
CA ASP A 304 24.44 27.72 17.42
C ASP A 304 23.59 28.35 16.30
N LYS A 305 24.21 28.56 15.13
CA LYS A 305 23.55 28.99 13.89
C LYS A 305 24.17 28.33 12.68
N THR A 306 23.36 28.04 11.66
CA THR A 306 23.84 27.34 10.45
C THR A 306 23.10 27.75 9.18
N PRO A 307 23.83 27.92 8.05
CA PRO A 307 23.22 28.04 6.73
C PRO A 307 22.84 26.69 6.10
N PHE A 308 23.22 25.55 6.69
CA PHE A 308 23.01 24.22 6.13
C PHE A 308 21.59 23.71 6.38
N TYR A 309 20.87 23.43 5.30
CA TYR A 309 19.55 22.79 5.33
C TYR A 309 19.73 21.32 5.70
N ALA A 310 19.03 20.88 6.74
CA ALA A 310 18.99 19.49 7.14
C ALA A 310 18.04 18.68 6.26
N GLU A 311 18.40 17.44 5.92
CA GLU A 311 17.55 16.54 5.14
C GLU A 311 16.11 16.52 5.69
N SER A 312 15.16 16.92 4.86
CA SER A 312 13.74 17.01 5.24
C SER A 312 12.85 17.09 4.02
N GLY A 313 11.63 16.57 4.14
CA GLY A 313 10.64 16.57 3.06
C GLY A 313 11.10 15.82 1.80
N GLY A 314 12.04 14.87 1.92
CA GLY A 314 12.63 14.15 0.79
C GLY A 314 13.74 14.91 0.05
N GLN A 315 14.08 16.13 0.47
CA GLN A 315 15.25 16.85 -0.03
C GLN A 315 16.49 16.49 0.78
N ARG A 316 17.58 16.11 0.10
CA ARG A 316 18.86 15.83 0.74
C ARG A 316 19.43 17.03 1.48
N GLY A 317 20.09 16.73 2.60
CA GLY A 317 20.79 17.72 3.40
C GLY A 317 21.99 18.31 2.68
N ASP A 318 22.35 19.54 3.05
CA ASP A 318 23.47 20.22 2.43
C ASP A 318 24.82 19.62 2.77
N ARG A 319 25.76 19.95 1.89
CA ARG A 319 27.18 19.69 2.02
C ARG A 319 27.94 20.99 1.86
N GLY A 320 29.18 21.00 2.34
CA GLY A 320 30.00 22.20 2.34
C GLY A 320 31.18 22.05 3.28
N TRP A 321 31.53 23.16 3.94
CA TRP A 321 32.71 23.25 4.78
C TRP A 321 32.46 23.99 6.08
N LEU A 322 33.14 23.55 7.13
CA LEU A 322 33.37 24.29 8.36
C LEU A 322 34.84 24.70 8.39
N THR A 323 35.12 25.98 8.61
CA THR A 323 36.47 26.52 8.75
C THR A 323 36.69 27.05 10.16
N VAL A 324 37.72 26.54 10.84
CA VAL A 324 38.09 26.91 12.21
C VAL A 324 39.59 27.23 12.22
N GLY A 325 39.95 28.51 12.34
CA GLY A 325 41.33 28.95 12.12
C GLY A 325 41.81 28.57 10.70
N ASP A 326 42.93 27.85 10.61
CA ASP A 326 43.49 27.35 9.35
C ASP A 326 42.91 25.98 8.93
N GLU A 327 42.05 25.37 9.74
CA GLU A 327 41.46 24.06 9.47
C GLU A 327 40.18 24.20 8.65
N ARG A 328 40.16 23.58 7.46
CA ARG A 328 38.94 23.41 6.66
C ARG A 328 38.49 21.95 6.74
N ILE A 329 37.26 21.75 7.20
CA ILE A 329 36.66 20.43 7.48
C ILE A 329 35.44 20.25 6.59
N ARG A 330 35.33 19.09 5.95
CA ARG A 330 34.22 18.80 5.06
C ARG A 330 32.97 18.37 5.83
N VAL A 331 31.83 19.00 5.51
CA VAL A 331 30.50 18.53 5.88
C VAL A 331 30.05 17.53 4.81
N LEU A 332 29.95 16.27 5.19
CA LEU A 332 29.58 15.15 4.33
C LEU A 332 28.06 15.08 4.13
N ASP A 333 27.30 15.50 5.14
CA ASP A 333 25.84 15.45 5.16
C ASP A 333 25.29 16.35 6.27
N THR A 334 24.04 16.78 6.15
CA THR A 334 23.34 17.56 7.18
C THR A 334 21.98 16.92 7.46
N GLN A 335 21.76 16.49 8.70
CA GLN A 335 20.61 15.66 9.09
C GLN A 335 19.82 16.32 10.21
N LYS A 336 18.50 16.03 10.26
CA LYS A 336 17.62 16.53 11.32
C LYS A 336 17.41 15.44 12.38
N GLU A 337 17.75 15.71 13.64
CA GLU A 337 17.56 14.78 14.77
C GLU A 337 16.94 15.51 15.96
N ASN A 338 15.68 15.17 16.33
CA ASN A 338 14.94 15.83 17.42
C ASN A 338 14.99 17.36 17.33
N ASP A 339 14.71 17.90 16.14
CA ASP A 339 14.78 19.32 15.78
C ASP A 339 16.18 19.96 15.75
N LEU A 340 17.23 19.19 16.01
CA LEU A 340 18.62 19.63 15.83
C LEU A 340 19.08 19.48 14.40
N ILE A 341 19.80 20.49 13.91
CA ILE A 341 20.55 20.43 12.66
C ILE A 341 21.94 19.87 12.96
N VAL A 342 22.18 18.66 12.50
CA VAL A 342 23.39 17.89 12.77
C VAL A 342 24.23 17.81 11.51
N HIS A 343 25.44 18.34 11.58
CA HIS A 343 26.43 18.30 10.50
C HIS A 343 27.29 17.06 10.69
N VAL A 344 27.33 16.18 9.69
CA VAL A 344 28.18 15.00 9.68
C VAL A 344 29.53 15.39 9.07
N VAL A 345 30.61 15.29 9.84
CA VAL A 345 31.96 15.68 9.43
C VAL A 345 32.95 14.52 9.59
N GLU A 346 34.00 14.53 8.78
CA GLU A 346 35.03 13.48 8.78
C GLU A 346 35.97 13.55 10.00
N ARG A 347 36.11 14.72 10.62
CA ARG A 347 36.96 14.97 11.80
C ARG A 347 36.48 16.20 12.57
N LEU A 348 36.83 16.29 13.85
CA LEU A 348 36.66 17.51 14.64
C LEU A 348 37.85 18.47 14.43
N PRO A 349 37.66 19.80 14.58
CA PRO A 349 38.76 20.76 14.62
C PRO A 349 39.60 20.55 15.87
N ALA A 350 40.88 20.98 15.84
CA ALA A 350 41.77 20.89 16.99
C ALA A 350 41.29 21.75 18.17
N ASN A 351 40.62 22.87 17.89
CA ASN A 351 39.96 23.71 18.90
C ASN A 351 38.45 23.87 18.59
N PRO A 352 37.58 22.98 19.11
CA PRO A 352 36.14 23.04 18.90
C PRO A 352 35.42 24.26 19.49
N GLU A 353 36.04 24.99 20.43
CA GLU A 353 35.44 26.18 21.07
C GLU A 353 35.69 27.47 20.27
N ALA A 354 36.56 27.43 19.26
CA ALA A 354 36.86 28.59 18.42
C ALA A 354 35.68 28.95 17.47
N PRO A 355 35.59 30.21 17.01
CA PRO A 355 34.62 30.60 16.00
C PRO A 355 34.76 29.78 14.71
N VAL A 356 33.61 29.45 14.12
CA VAL A 356 33.48 28.62 12.92
C VAL A 356 32.85 29.42 11.81
N ARG A 357 33.52 29.48 10.67
CA ARG A 357 32.90 29.88 9.40
C ARG A 357 32.25 28.66 8.76
N ALA A 358 30.93 28.68 8.61
CA ALA A 358 30.13 27.63 7.99
C ALA A 358 29.72 28.07 6.57
N GLU A 359 30.05 27.27 5.56
CA GLU A 359 29.84 27.60 4.14
C GLU A 359 29.22 26.42 3.37
N VAL A 360 28.00 26.61 2.87
CA VAL A 360 27.29 25.62 2.03
C VAL A 360 27.87 25.62 0.61
N ASP A 361 27.94 24.44 0.00
CA ASP A 361 28.23 24.29 -1.43
C ASP A 361 27.08 24.87 -2.26
N ALA A 362 27.26 26.10 -2.74
CA ALA A 362 26.23 26.87 -3.42
C ALA A 362 25.72 26.21 -4.71
N GLU A 363 26.62 25.57 -5.48
CA GLU A 363 26.25 24.90 -6.73
C GLU A 363 25.33 23.71 -6.43
N ARG A 364 25.69 22.88 -5.43
CA ARG A 364 24.86 21.75 -5.00
C ARG A 364 23.52 22.18 -4.42
N ARG A 365 23.50 23.24 -3.61
CA ARG A 365 22.25 23.79 -3.05
C ARG A 365 21.33 24.26 -4.17
N GLN A 366 21.86 24.97 -5.15
CA GLN A 366 21.08 25.47 -6.28
C GLN A 366 20.52 24.31 -7.12
N ALA A 367 21.34 23.32 -7.45
CA ALA A 367 20.91 22.13 -8.19
C ALA A 367 19.81 21.36 -7.45
N THR A 368 20.00 21.12 -6.15
CA THR A 368 18.99 20.46 -5.30
C THR A 368 17.68 21.26 -5.23
N SER A 369 17.77 22.59 -5.13
CA SER A 369 16.59 23.47 -5.07
C SER A 369 15.83 23.53 -6.41
N ALA A 370 16.56 23.54 -7.53
CA ALA A 370 15.97 23.42 -8.87
C ALA A 370 15.26 22.07 -9.03
N ASN A 371 15.92 20.98 -8.60
CA ASN A 371 15.33 19.65 -8.62
C ASN A 371 14.09 19.53 -7.72
N HIS A 372 14.08 20.18 -6.56
CA HIS A 372 12.89 20.25 -5.71
C HIS A 372 11.75 21.01 -6.40
N SER A 373 12.05 22.12 -7.07
CA SER A 373 11.04 22.86 -7.84
C SER A 373 10.46 22.00 -8.97
N ALA A 374 11.31 21.20 -9.63
CA ALA A 374 10.91 20.27 -10.66
C ALA A 374 9.97 19.15 -10.14
N THR A 375 10.04 18.74 -8.87
CA THR A 375 9.06 17.76 -8.33
C THR A 375 7.64 18.33 -8.31
N HIS A 376 7.48 19.62 -8.02
CA HIS A 376 6.17 20.29 -8.07
C HIS A 376 5.64 20.38 -9.50
N LEU A 377 6.51 20.68 -10.47
CA LEU A 377 6.15 20.68 -11.89
C LEU A 377 5.75 19.27 -12.36
N MET A 378 6.51 18.25 -11.95
CA MET A 378 6.24 16.84 -12.24
C MET A 378 4.87 16.41 -11.71
N HIS A 379 4.54 16.77 -10.46
CA HIS A 379 3.24 16.44 -9.87
C HIS A 379 2.07 17.09 -10.65
N ALA A 380 2.22 18.36 -11.03
CA ALA A 380 1.22 19.05 -11.84
C ALA A 380 1.06 18.44 -13.24
N ALA A 381 2.17 18.02 -13.87
CA ALA A 381 2.15 17.34 -15.15
C ALA A 381 1.48 15.96 -15.05
N LEU A 382 1.81 15.17 -14.03
CA LEU A 382 1.17 13.88 -13.74
C LEU A 382 -0.34 14.01 -13.58
N HIS A 383 -0.81 15.00 -12.82
CA HIS A 383 -2.26 15.25 -12.70
C HIS A 383 -2.92 15.63 -14.03
N ARG A 384 -2.21 16.34 -14.91
CA ARG A 384 -2.76 16.75 -16.22
C ARG A 384 -2.83 15.59 -17.21
N VAL A 385 -1.83 14.71 -17.22
CA VAL A 385 -1.74 13.59 -18.17
C VAL A 385 -2.54 12.39 -17.68
N LEU A 386 -2.41 12.05 -16.40
CA LEU A 386 -2.98 10.83 -15.85
C LEU A 386 -4.31 11.05 -15.14
N GLY A 387 -4.53 12.24 -14.57
CA GLY A 387 -5.71 12.58 -13.76
C GLY A 387 -5.40 12.77 -12.28
N SER A 388 -6.41 13.21 -11.51
CA SER A 388 -6.28 13.61 -10.10
C SER A 388 -5.96 12.47 -9.12
N HIS A 389 -6.03 11.20 -9.55
CA HIS A 389 -5.64 10.06 -8.72
C HIS A 389 -4.13 9.90 -8.59
N ALA A 390 -3.33 10.56 -9.44
CA ALA A 390 -1.86 10.46 -9.46
C ALA A 390 -1.18 11.23 -8.31
N LEU A 391 -1.59 10.92 -7.08
CA LEU A 391 -1.14 11.57 -5.86
C LEU A 391 0.28 11.15 -5.47
N GLN A 392 1.09 12.13 -5.04
CA GLN A 392 2.41 11.89 -4.47
C GLN A 392 2.36 10.93 -3.28
N LYS A 393 3.31 9.99 -3.27
CA LYS A 393 3.56 9.02 -2.18
C LYS A 393 4.94 9.19 -1.55
N GLY A 394 5.88 9.80 -2.26
CA GLY A 394 7.22 10.06 -1.75
C GLY A 394 8.07 10.86 -2.75
N GLN A 395 9.19 11.38 -2.27
CA GLN A 395 10.23 11.95 -3.12
C GLN A 395 11.62 11.77 -2.49
N ASP A 396 12.65 11.70 -3.34
CA ASP A 396 14.07 11.73 -2.97
C ASP A 396 14.77 12.65 -3.98
N VAL A 397 15.23 13.80 -3.50
CA VAL A 397 15.75 14.90 -4.32
C VAL A 397 17.18 15.18 -3.89
N ASP A 398 18.12 15.00 -4.81
CA ASP A 398 19.55 15.32 -4.61
C ASP A 398 20.07 16.25 -5.72
N ASP A 399 21.36 16.59 -5.68
CA ASP A 399 22.00 17.49 -6.66
C ASP A 399 22.08 16.91 -8.09
N ARG A 400 21.78 15.63 -8.29
CA ARG A 400 22.00 14.90 -9.54
C ARG A 400 20.75 14.23 -10.11
N ARG A 401 19.78 13.90 -9.27
CA ARG A 401 18.57 13.17 -9.66
C ARG A 401 17.38 13.52 -8.77
N ILE A 402 16.23 13.20 -9.33
CA ILE A 402 14.94 13.23 -8.66
C ILE A 402 14.35 11.82 -8.73
N ARG A 403 13.84 11.34 -7.60
CA ARG A 403 12.85 10.26 -7.58
C ARG A 403 11.54 10.85 -7.09
N PHE A 404 10.48 10.65 -7.86
CA PHE A 404 9.12 11.05 -7.48
C PHE A 404 8.23 9.81 -7.51
N ASP A 405 7.74 9.41 -6.34
CA ASP A 405 6.90 8.23 -6.17
C ASP A 405 5.44 8.70 -6.14
N PHE A 406 4.57 8.14 -6.98
CA PHE A 406 3.15 8.52 -7.08
C PHE A 406 2.24 7.30 -7.24
N ALA A 407 0.95 7.47 -6.94
CA ALA A 407 -0.04 6.42 -7.10
C ALA A 407 -0.51 6.31 -8.55
N HIS A 408 -0.24 5.17 -9.18
CA HIS A 408 -0.81 4.86 -10.48
C HIS A 408 -1.02 3.34 -10.60
N PHE A 409 -2.07 2.94 -11.30
CA PHE A 409 -2.50 1.54 -11.38
C PHE A 409 -1.70 0.72 -12.41
N GLN A 410 -0.94 1.38 -13.29
CA GLN A 410 -0.13 0.75 -14.31
C GLN A 410 1.21 1.48 -14.48
N LYS A 411 2.11 0.90 -15.30
CA LYS A 411 3.31 1.62 -15.74
C LYS A 411 2.90 2.68 -16.77
N LEU A 412 3.60 3.80 -16.76
CA LEU A 412 3.43 4.83 -17.78
C LEU A 412 3.82 4.31 -19.16
N THR A 413 3.08 4.69 -20.18
CA THR A 413 3.48 4.44 -21.57
C THR A 413 4.59 5.39 -22.00
N GLU A 414 5.28 5.08 -23.11
CA GLU A 414 6.33 5.96 -23.64
C GLU A 414 5.75 7.33 -24.05
N GLU A 415 4.53 7.35 -24.56
CA GLU A 415 3.82 8.58 -24.93
C GLU A 415 3.43 9.41 -23.71
N GLU A 416 2.94 8.77 -22.64
CA GLU A 416 2.64 9.46 -21.37
C GLU A 416 3.91 10.07 -20.77
N ILE A 417 5.02 9.33 -20.78
CA ILE A 417 6.33 9.82 -20.30
C ILE A 417 6.77 11.03 -21.12
N ALA A 418 6.73 10.95 -22.45
CA ALA A 418 7.14 12.04 -23.34
C ALA A 418 6.26 13.29 -23.14
N GLU A 419 4.95 13.12 -22.94
CA GLU A 419 4.04 14.24 -22.69
C GLU A 419 4.27 14.88 -21.32
N ILE A 420 4.49 14.07 -20.27
CA ILE A 420 4.86 14.59 -18.94
C ILE A 420 6.17 15.39 -19.05
N GLU A 421 7.19 14.83 -19.71
CA GLU A 421 8.48 15.50 -19.93
C GLU A 421 8.32 16.82 -20.67
N ARG A 422 7.49 16.85 -21.73
CA ARG A 422 7.18 18.08 -22.47
C ARG A 422 6.53 19.14 -21.58
N ILE A 423 5.50 18.76 -20.80
CA ILE A 423 4.78 19.69 -19.92
C ILE A 423 5.71 20.27 -18.84
N VAL A 424 6.60 19.45 -18.27
CA VAL A 424 7.55 19.90 -17.26
C VAL A 424 8.56 20.89 -17.85
N ASN A 425 9.08 20.63 -19.05
CA ASN A 425 10.07 21.50 -19.71
C ASN A 425 9.49 22.80 -20.28
N GLU A 426 8.17 22.89 -20.48
CA GLU A 426 7.50 24.10 -20.97
C GLU A 426 7.28 25.18 -19.89
N LYS A 427 7.40 24.82 -18.61
CA LYS A 427 7.19 25.71 -17.46
C LYS A 427 8.50 26.08 -16.81
#